data_AF-A0A7S2MQU1-F1
#
_entry.id   AF-A0A7S2MQU1-F1
#
_cell.length_a   1.000
_cell.length_b   1.000
_cell.length_c   1.000
_cell.angle_alpha   90.00
_cell.angle_beta   90.00
_cell.angle_gamma   90.00
#
_symmetry.space_group_name_H-M   'P 1'
#
loop_
_entity.id
_entity.type
_entity.pdbx_description
1 polymer ?
#
loop_
_entity_poly.entity_id
_entity_poly.type
_entity_poly.pdbx_seq_one_letter_code
_entity_poly.pdbx_strand_id
1 'polypeptide(L)'
;MPYSLPINMAQSLLARVHKTEDIGIIEEVYLQLCKQLTKNAGYTNSYKGFKLFIMLIRTVPPTPELKPFLKHFLTVATKDDALGMASIIIEALELLEAAARLQIRAPSAPTPKDINDACFRDNQTLRHARRQSTVGHVAKIMNTKQQMEELESILQRSAFPSDLKEAIQFASKNTEDTSAVESAWSMLTVYAESQNLKVQLHELVKECKIRIKSLEGIPEYLVVELDAKLHVARMTPSCGVTGTELDEYANLRKSMQKQMEVREKLRDAYKKKDIELLHEAVDEASSTNNSNLEDCKNAEELINELDPSIISQMFTGLFGSSEPEPKPEPEKVRLSSWRI
;
A
#
# COMPACT_ATOMS: atom_id res chain seq x y z
N MET A 1 1.22 -10.09 -9.06
CA MET A 1 0.66 -9.03 -8.19
C MET A 1 -0.17 -9.67 -7.08
N PRO A 2 0.36 -9.88 -5.86
CA PRO A 2 -0.34 -10.54 -4.75
C PRO A 2 -1.16 -9.62 -3.80
N TYR A 3 -1.14 -8.30 -3.99
CA TYR A 3 -1.65 -7.34 -2.99
C TYR A 3 -3.01 -6.70 -3.30
N SER A 4 -3.65 -6.99 -4.42
CA SER A 4 -5.00 -6.51 -4.64
C SER A 4 -5.95 -7.26 -3.70
N LEU A 5 -6.74 -6.52 -2.93
CA LEU A 5 -7.99 -7.07 -2.42
C LEU A 5 -8.79 -7.48 -3.65
N PRO A 6 -9.45 -8.66 -3.70
CA PRO A 6 -10.31 -8.99 -4.82
C PRO A 6 -11.39 -7.91 -4.91
N ILE A 7 -11.23 -6.96 -5.83
CA ILE A 7 -12.03 -5.72 -5.90
C ILE A 7 -13.52 -6.08 -5.94
N ASN A 8 -13.85 -7.13 -6.69
CA ASN A 8 -15.19 -7.67 -6.85
C ASN A 8 -15.81 -8.12 -5.51
N MET A 9 -15.01 -8.64 -4.57
CA MET A 9 -15.50 -9.11 -3.28
C MET A 9 -15.80 -7.96 -2.32
N ALA A 10 -14.91 -6.95 -2.23
CA ALA A 10 -15.20 -5.75 -1.46
C ALA A 10 -16.40 -4.99 -2.00
N GLN A 11 -16.48 -4.81 -3.32
CA GLN A 11 -17.62 -4.16 -3.94
C GLN A 11 -18.93 -4.90 -3.68
N SER A 12 -18.92 -6.24 -3.74
CA SER A 12 -20.10 -7.06 -3.43
C SER A 12 -20.54 -6.89 -1.98
N LEU A 13 -19.59 -6.92 -1.02
CA LEU A 13 -19.86 -6.69 0.39
C LEU A 13 -20.44 -5.27 0.61
N LEU A 14 -19.76 -4.23 0.11
CA LEU A 14 -20.18 -2.84 0.27
C LEU A 14 -21.54 -2.58 -0.38
N ALA A 15 -21.80 -3.13 -1.56
CA ALA A 15 -23.10 -3.01 -2.22
C ALA A 15 -24.21 -3.71 -1.42
N ARG A 16 -23.92 -4.85 -0.78
CA ARG A 16 -24.88 -5.56 0.07
C ARG A 16 -25.17 -4.80 1.36
N VAL A 17 -24.13 -4.29 2.03
CA VAL A 17 -24.28 -3.48 3.25
C VAL A 17 -24.98 -2.15 2.94
N HIS A 18 -24.69 -1.54 1.79
CA HIS A 18 -25.35 -0.30 1.40
C HIS A 18 -26.86 -0.47 1.15
N LYS A 19 -27.27 -1.61 0.58
CA LYS A 19 -28.67 -1.91 0.28
C LYS A 19 -29.47 -2.43 1.46
N THR A 20 -28.82 -2.81 2.56
CA THR A 20 -29.51 -3.38 3.71
C THR A 20 -30.00 -2.27 4.64
N GLU A 21 -31.25 -2.37 5.08
CA GLU A 21 -31.80 -1.52 6.15
C GLU A 21 -31.61 -2.17 7.53
N ASP A 22 -31.08 -3.40 7.56
CA ASP A 22 -30.84 -4.13 8.80
C ASP A 22 -29.59 -3.60 9.50
N ILE A 23 -29.83 -2.82 10.55
CA ILE A 23 -28.81 -2.23 11.41
C ILE A 23 -27.89 -3.31 12.00
N GLY A 24 -28.44 -4.47 12.38
CA GLY A 24 -27.68 -5.56 12.96
C GLY A 24 -26.65 -6.13 11.98
N ILE A 25 -26.97 -6.18 10.69
CA ILE A 25 -26.02 -6.61 9.64
C ILE A 25 -24.90 -5.59 9.46
N ILE A 26 -25.22 -4.29 9.47
CA ILE A 26 -24.21 -3.23 9.35
C ILE A 26 -23.21 -3.33 10.51
N GLU A 27 -23.71 -3.41 11.74
CA GLU A 27 -22.90 -3.53 12.95
C GLU A 27 -22.05 -4.82 12.94
N GLU A 28 -22.64 -5.95 12.56
CA GLU A 28 -21.94 -7.23 12.47
C GLU A 28 -20.75 -7.15 11.48
N VAL A 29 -20.90 -6.48 10.34
CA VAL A 29 -19.79 -6.32 9.38
C VAL A 29 -18.63 -5.50 9.99
N TYR A 30 -18.95 -4.43 10.71
CA TYR A 30 -17.94 -3.66 11.44
C TYR A 30 -17.22 -4.51 12.50
N LEU A 31 -17.97 -5.28 13.28
CA LEU A 31 -17.42 -6.16 14.32
C LEU A 31 -16.55 -7.27 13.72
N GLN A 32 -16.95 -7.85 12.58
CA GLN A 32 -16.14 -8.83 11.86
C GLN A 32 -14.82 -8.22 11.38
N LEU A 33 -14.80 -6.98 10.87
CA LEU A 33 -13.55 -6.30 10.53
C LEU A 33 -12.65 -6.09 11.74
N CYS A 34 -13.22 -5.60 12.86
CA CYS A 34 -12.46 -5.42 14.11
C CYS A 34 -11.84 -6.74 14.58
N LYS A 35 -12.61 -7.84 14.51
CA LYS A 35 -12.15 -9.18 14.85
C LYS A 35 -10.98 -9.63 13.97
N GLN A 36 -11.08 -9.44 12.64
CA GLN A 36 -10.02 -9.85 11.70
C GLN A 36 -8.75 -9.00 11.80
N LEU A 37 -8.86 -7.77 12.30
CA LEU A 37 -7.73 -6.87 12.53
C LEU A 37 -7.08 -7.07 13.92
N THR A 38 -7.81 -7.64 14.88
CA THR A 38 -7.30 -7.88 16.23
C THR A 38 -6.22 -8.97 16.21
N LYS A 39 -4.99 -8.61 16.61
CA LYS A 39 -3.83 -9.53 16.69
C LYS A 39 -3.53 -10.25 15.37
N ASN A 40 -3.76 -9.59 14.24
CA ASN A 40 -3.45 -10.15 12.94
C ASN A 40 -1.94 -10.04 12.66
N ALA A 41 -1.24 -11.17 12.69
CA ALA A 41 0.20 -11.22 12.42
C ALA A 41 0.56 -10.92 10.96
N GLY A 42 -0.40 -11.03 10.04
CA GLY A 42 -0.19 -10.76 8.63
C GLY A 42 -0.36 -9.28 8.32
N TYR A 43 0.76 -8.56 8.21
CA TYR A 43 0.77 -7.14 7.85
C TYR A 43 -0.08 -6.84 6.60
N THR A 44 0.13 -7.60 5.53
CA THR A 44 -0.59 -7.46 4.25
C THR A 44 -2.11 -7.67 4.41
N ASN A 45 -2.52 -8.57 5.30
CA ASN A 45 -3.93 -8.82 5.59
C ASN A 45 -4.52 -7.70 6.45
N SER A 46 -3.75 -7.18 7.41
CA SER A 46 -4.14 -6.03 8.22
C SER A 46 -4.34 -4.79 7.36
N TYR A 47 -3.40 -4.49 6.46
CA TYR A 47 -3.53 -3.38 5.50
C TYR A 47 -4.80 -3.50 4.64
N LYS A 48 -5.06 -4.69 4.09
CA LYS A 48 -6.28 -4.99 3.33
C LYS A 48 -7.55 -4.80 4.16
N GLY A 49 -7.54 -5.24 5.42
CA GLY A 49 -8.64 -5.06 6.37
C GLY A 49 -8.92 -3.59 6.69
N PHE A 50 -7.88 -2.80 6.95
CA PHE A 50 -8.01 -1.35 7.19
C PHE A 50 -8.51 -0.59 5.95
N LYS A 51 -8.05 -0.95 4.74
CA LYS A 51 -8.61 -0.38 3.50
C LYS A 51 -10.11 -0.67 3.38
N LEU A 52 -10.53 -1.90 3.63
CA LEU A 52 -11.95 -2.26 3.60
C LEU A 52 -12.74 -1.51 4.67
N PHE A 53 -12.15 -1.27 5.85
CA PHE A 53 -12.75 -0.47 6.92
C PHE A 53 -12.99 0.98 6.48
N ILE A 54 -11.99 1.64 5.87
CA ILE A 54 -12.14 3.00 5.32
C ILE A 54 -13.28 3.03 4.29
N MET A 55 -13.30 2.07 3.36
CA MET A 55 -14.35 2.00 2.34
C MET A 55 -15.74 1.81 2.98
N LEU A 56 -15.84 0.96 4.00
CA LEU A 56 -17.10 0.70 4.72
C LEU A 56 -17.65 1.97 5.36
N ILE A 57 -16.82 2.73 6.08
CA ILE A 57 -17.22 3.99 6.73
C ILE A 57 -17.71 5.03 5.73
N ARG A 58 -17.07 5.12 4.57
CA ARG A 58 -17.48 6.03 3.50
C ARG A 58 -18.78 5.57 2.83
N THR A 59 -19.13 4.29 2.91
CA THR A 59 -20.32 3.72 2.26
C THR A 59 -21.53 3.76 3.19
N VAL A 60 -21.37 3.31 4.43
CA VAL A 60 -22.42 3.26 5.45
C VAL A 60 -21.81 3.64 6.80
N PRO A 61 -22.24 4.76 7.42
CA PRO A 61 -21.71 5.16 8.72
C PRO A 61 -22.08 4.12 9.79
N PRO A 62 -21.23 3.91 10.82
CA PRO A 62 -21.61 3.08 11.95
C PRO A 62 -22.74 3.74 12.74
N THR A 63 -23.48 2.94 13.50
CA THR A 63 -24.51 3.42 14.41
C THR A 63 -23.92 4.32 15.50
N PRO A 64 -24.71 5.25 16.06
CA PRO A 64 -24.31 6.05 17.22
C PRO A 64 -23.81 5.18 18.39
N GLU A 65 -24.42 4.03 18.60
CA GLU A 65 -24.12 3.08 19.68
C GLU A 65 -22.79 2.36 19.44
N LEU A 66 -22.50 1.92 18.20
CA LEU A 66 -21.28 1.20 17.87
C LEU A 66 -20.06 2.13 17.77
N LYS A 67 -20.26 3.38 17.36
CA LYS A 67 -19.17 4.32 17.06
C LYS A 67 -18.15 4.52 18.19
N PRO A 68 -18.51 4.71 19.48
CA PRO A 68 -17.54 4.84 20.56
C PRO A 68 -16.61 3.62 20.68
N PHE A 69 -17.15 2.42 20.45
CA PHE A 69 -16.37 1.17 20.47
C PHE A 69 -15.40 1.10 19.30
N LEU A 70 -15.83 1.50 18.09
CA LEU A 70 -14.92 1.57 16.94
C LEU A 70 -13.81 2.60 17.15
N LYS A 71 -14.13 3.78 17.70
CA LYS A 71 -13.11 4.80 18.01
C LYS A 71 -12.11 4.29 19.04
N HIS A 72 -12.57 3.58 20.07
CA HIS A 72 -11.69 2.95 21.04
C HIS A 72 -10.79 1.88 20.39
N PHE A 73 -11.38 0.97 19.61
CA PHE A 73 -10.65 -0.05 18.86
C PHE A 73 -9.56 0.58 17.98
N LEU A 74 -9.90 1.60 17.19
CA LEU A 74 -8.97 2.28 16.30
C LEU A 74 -7.88 3.02 17.07
N THR A 75 -8.21 3.64 18.22
CA THR A 75 -7.19 4.31 19.06
C THR A 75 -6.21 3.31 19.67
N VAL A 76 -6.67 2.11 20.06
CA VAL A 76 -5.76 1.04 20.48
C VAL A 76 -4.91 0.59 19.28
N ALA A 77 -5.55 0.36 18.13
CA ALA A 77 -4.86 -0.03 16.91
C ALA A 77 -3.80 1.00 16.49
N THR A 78 -4.03 2.32 16.62
CA THR A 78 -3.04 3.36 16.26
C THR A 78 -1.69 3.21 16.97
N LYS A 79 -1.66 2.59 18.16
CA LYS A 79 -0.40 2.35 18.88
C LYS A 79 0.47 1.29 18.22
N ASP A 80 -0.17 0.34 17.55
CA ASP A 80 0.46 -0.78 16.85
C ASP A 80 0.43 -0.59 15.32
N ASP A 81 -0.23 0.47 14.84
CA ASP A 81 -0.48 0.74 13.43
C ASP A 81 0.67 1.50 12.78
N ALA A 82 1.67 0.74 12.33
CA ALA A 82 2.76 1.28 11.52
C ALA A 82 2.30 1.98 10.22
N LEU A 83 1.04 1.79 9.79
CA LEU A 83 0.50 2.32 8.54
C LEU A 83 -0.26 3.65 8.70
N GLY A 84 -0.59 4.08 9.92
CA GLY A 84 -1.39 5.28 10.18
C GLY A 84 -2.83 5.23 9.63
N MET A 85 -3.31 4.07 9.20
CA MET A 85 -4.63 3.87 8.60
C MET A 85 -5.74 4.03 9.63
N ALA A 86 -5.51 3.62 10.87
CA ALA A 86 -6.46 3.79 11.96
C ALA A 86 -6.73 5.27 12.25
N SER A 87 -5.72 6.15 12.13
CA SER A 87 -5.88 7.59 12.28
C SER A 87 -6.78 8.19 11.19
N ILE A 88 -6.58 7.76 9.93
CA ILE A 88 -7.44 8.17 8.80
C ILE A 88 -8.90 7.79 9.05
N ILE A 89 -9.12 6.60 9.61
CA ILE A 89 -10.47 6.12 9.93
C ILE A 89 -11.10 6.94 11.06
N ILE A 90 -10.34 7.27 12.11
CA ILE A 90 -10.81 8.13 13.20
C ILE A 90 -11.25 9.50 12.66
N GLU A 91 -10.43 10.12 11.80
CA GLU A 91 -10.77 11.40 11.18
C GLU A 91 -12.05 11.31 10.32
N ALA A 92 -12.20 10.23 9.54
CA ALA A 92 -13.42 9.98 8.77
C ALA A 92 -14.67 9.86 9.65
N LEU A 93 -14.57 9.19 10.81
CA LEU A 93 -15.67 9.07 11.77
C LEU A 93 -16.05 10.41 12.41
N GLU A 94 -15.08 11.28 12.65
CA GLU A 94 -15.31 12.63 13.19
C GLU A 94 -15.96 13.55 12.15
N LEU A 95 -15.51 13.47 10.89
CA LEU A 95 -16.12 14.21 9.78
C LEU A 95 -17.59 13.83 9.57
N LEU A 96 -17.93 12.54 9.66
CA LEU A 96 -19.31 12.08 9.58
C LEU A 96 -20.17 12.63 10.73
N GLU A 97 -19.61 12.74 11.93
CA GLU A 97 -20.31 13.35 13.07
C GLU A 97 -20.59 14.83 12.85
N ALA A 98 -19.57 15.56 12.40
CA ALA A 98 -19.69 16.98 12.13
C ALA A 98 -20.74 17.23 11.04
N ALA A 99 -20.77 16.41 9.99
CA ALA A 99 -21.78 16.48 8.94
C ALA A 99 -23.20 16.21 9.48
N ALA A 100 -23.37 15.18 10.31
CA ALA A 100 -24.65 14.86 10.94
C ALA A 100 -25.17 15.99 11.84
N ARG A 101 -24.30 16.61 12.65
CA ARG A 101 -24.65 17.75 13.52
C ARG A 101 -25.10 18.97 12.73
N LEU A 102 -24.52 19.20 11.56
CA LEU A 102 -24.85 20.33 10.69
C LEU A 102 -26.10 20.08 9.82
N GLN A 103 -26.76 18.91 9.96
CA GLN A 103 -27.87 18.47 9.11
C GLN A 103 -27.54 18.56 7.61
N ILE A 104 -26.24 18.48 7.27
CA ILE A 104 -25.82 18.42 5.88
C ILE A 104 -26.28 17.05 5.40
N ARG A 105 -27.27 17.05 4.50
CA ARG A 105 -27.75 15.83 3.86
C ARG A 105 -26.52 15.11 3.30
N ALA A 106 -26.25 13.91 3.82
CA ALA A 106 -25.14 13.11 3.33
C ALA A 106 -25.26 13.04 1.80
N PRO A 107 -24.16 13.22 1.05
CA PRO A 107 -24.20 13.06 -0.40
C PRO A 107 -24.89 11.72 -0.70
N SER A 108 -25.78 11.72 -1.69
CA SER A 108 -26.45 10.50 -2.15
C SER A 108 -25.42 9.40 -2.29
N ALA A 109 -25.77 8.20 -1.84
CA ALA A 109 -24.83 7.11 -1.72
C ALA A 109 -23.96 6.94 -2.97
N PRO A 110 -22.64 6.74 -2.79
CA PRO A 110 -21.72 6.65 -3.91
C PRO A 110 -22.16 5.50 -4.82
N THR A 111 -22.34 5.76 -6.11
CA THR A 111 -22.58 4.73 -7.10
C THR A 111 -21.40 3.74 -7.11
N PRO A 112 -21.54 2.51 -7.63
CA PRO A 112 -20.39 1.61 -7.80
C PRO A 112 -19.21 2.25 -8.54
N LYS A 113 -19.50 3.22 -9.42
CA LYS A 113 -18.50 4.06 -10.10
C LYS A 113 -17.83 5.05 -9.13
N ASP A 114 -18.59 5.71 -8.26
CA ASP A 114 -18.06 6.60 -7.21
C ASP A 114 -17.27 5.83 -6.14
N ILE A 115 -17.62 4.58 -5.84
CA ILE A 115 -16.86 3.71 -4.93
C ILE A 115 -15.51 3.37 -5.59
N ASN A 116 -15.50 3.03 -6.88
CA ASN A 116 -14.25 2.81 -7.63
C ASN A 116 -13.40 4.10 -7.69
N ASP A 117 -14.03 5.23 -7.97
CA ASP A 117 -13.36 6.52 -8.07
C ASP A 117 -12.86 7.02 -6.71
N ALA A 118 -13.61 6.82 -5.62
CA ALA A 118 -13.20 7.19 -4.25
C ALA A 118 -12.15 6.24 -3.65
N CYS A 119 -12.03 5.03 -4.19
CA CYS A 119 -10.95 4.10 -3.86
C CYS A 119 -9.62 4.52 -4.52
N PHE A 120 -9.67 5.40 -5.53
CA PHE A 120 -8.52 5.92 -6.28
C PHE A 120 -8.29 7.43 -6.12
N ARG A 121 -9.28 8.21 -5.66
CA ARG A 121 -9.17 9.66 -5.45
C ARG A 121 -8.97 10.00 -3.98
N ASP A 122 -7.83 10.63 -3.72
CA ASP A 122 -7.56 11.41 -2.53
C ASP A 122 -8.52 12.61 -2.38
N ASN A 123 -8.57 13.15 -1.15
CA ASN A 123 -9.40 14.19 -0.51
C ASN A 123 -10.00 15.40 -1.29
N GLN A 124 -9.85 15.55 -2.61
CA GLN A 124 -10.24 16.78 -3.34
C GLN A 124 -11.76 17.00 -3.49
N THR A 125 -12.57 15.95 -3.63
CA THR A 125 -14.00 16.07 -4.01
C THR A 125 -14.89 16.66 -2.90
N LEU A 126 -14.51 16.52 -1.63
CA LEU A 126 -15.24 17.03 -0.46
C LEU A 126 -15.25 18.57 -0.35
N ARG A 127 -14.34 19.24 -1.05
CA ARG A 127 -14.20 20.72 -1.01
C ARG A 127 -15.18 21.44 -1.93
N HIS A 128 -15.70 20.77 -2.96
CA HIS A 128 -16.59 21.39 -3.96
C HIS A 128 -18.04 21.54 -3.47
N ALA A 129 -18.54 20.67 -2.60
CA ALA A 129 -19.96 20.64 -2.21
C ALA A 129 -20.41 21.75 -1.23
N ARG A 130 -19.50 22.57 -0.67
CA ARG A 130 -19.80 23.53 0.43
C ARG A 130 -20.23 24.94 0.00
N ARG A 131 -20.39 25.27 -1.29
CA ARG A 131 -20.23 26.65 -1.79
C ARG A 131 -21.45 27.28 -2.51
N GLN A 132 -22.66 27.25 -1.95
CA GLN A 132 -23.81 27.98 -2.53
C GLN A 132 -24.47 28.96 -1.53
N SER A 133 -23.94 30.19 -1.43
CA SER A 133 -24.63 31.38 -0.89
C SER A 133 -24.04 32.66 -1.51
N THR A 134 -24.89 33.57 -1.98
CA THR A 134 -24.54 34.74 -2.80
C THR A 134 -23.90 35.88 -2.03
N VAL A 135 -24.23 36.08 -0.74
CA VAL A 135 -23.56 37.07 0.13
C VAL A 135 -22.17 36.58 0.57
N GLY A 136 -22.03 35.26 0.75
CA GLY A 136 -20.73 34.61 0.95
C GLY A 136 -19.84 34.68 -0.30
N HIS A 137 -20.42 34.66 -1.51
CA HIS A 137 -19.67 34.81 -2.75
C HIS A 137 -18.99 36.18 -2.87
N VAL A 138 -19.63 37.29 -2.51
CA VAL A 138 -19.02 38.63 -2.65
C VAL A 138 -17.88 38.86 -1.65
N ALA A 139 -18.07 38.47 -0.37
CA ALA A 139 -17.00 38.52 0.64
C ALA A 139 -15.84 37.57 0.29
N LYS A 140 -16.15 36.40 -0.30
CA LYS A 140 -15.16 35.46 -0.81
C LYS A 140 -14.45 36.01 -2.04
N ILE A 141 -15.12 36.67 -2.99
CA ILE A 141 -14.49 37.29 -4.16
C ILE A 141 -13.52 38.38 -3.72
N MET A 142 -13.91 39.24 -2.78
CA MET A 142 -13.01 40.26 -2.23
C MET A 142 -11.80 39.66 -1.48
N ASN A 143 -12.03 38.62 -0.67
CA ASN A 143 -10.94 37.87 -0.03
C ASN A 143 -10.05 37.17 -1.05
N THR A 144 -10.63 36.62 -2.13
CA THR A 144 -9.89 35.91 -3.18
C THR A 144 -9.07 36.87 -4.03
N LYS A 145 -9.55 38.10 -4.27
CA LYS A 145 -8.77 39.14 -4.95
C LYS A 145 -7.52 39.52 -4.16
N GLN A 146 -7.67 39.80 -2.87
CA GLN A 146 -6.52 40.09 -2.00
C GLN A 146 -5.55 38.90 -1.94
N GLN A 147 -6.07 37.68 -1.79
CA GLN A 147 -5.25 36.45 -1.80
C GLN A 147 -4.50 36.24 -3.12
N MET A 148 -5.11 36.59 -4.26
CA MET A 148 -4.48 36.49 -5.58
C MET A 148 -3.38 37.53 -5.78
N GLU A 149 -3.58 38.77 -5.31
CA GLU A 149 -2.54 39.81 -5.33
C GLU A 149 -1.35 39.44 -4.42
N GLU A 150 -1.62 38.89 -3.23
CA GLU A 150 -0.58 38.35 -2.34
C GLU A 150 0.16 37.17 -2.99
N LEU A 151 -0.56 36.24 -3.62
CA LEU A 151 0.03 35.13 -4.37
C LEU A 151 0.89 35.60 -5.54
N GLU A 152 0.47 36.64 -6.27
CA GLU A 152 1.27 37.23 -7.35
C GLU A 152 2.60 37.78 -6.84
N SER A 153 2.61 38.41 -5.66
CA SER A 153 3.83 38.88 -5.02
C SER A 153 4.77 37.73 -4.63
N ILE A 154 4.22 36.59 -4.19
CA ILE A 154 4.98 35.38 -3.85
C ILE A 154 5.52 34.72 -5.13
N LEU A 155 4.73 34.68 -6.20
CA LEU A 155 5.10 34.11 -7.50
C LEU A 155 6.30 34.80 -8.13
N GLN A 156 6.44 36.11 -7.94
CA GLN A 156 7.61 36.85 -8.42
C GLN A 156 8.91 36.46 -7.70
N ARG A 157 8.82 35.92 -6.48
CA ARG A 157 9.98 35.58 -5.64
C ARG A 157 10.43 34.12 -5.76
N SER A 158 9.68 33.29 -6.48
CA SER A 158 9.83 31.83 -6.42
C SER A 158 9.81 31.16 -7.79
N ALA A 159 10.42 29.98 -7.85
CA ALA A 159 10.55 29.17 -9.05
C ALA A 159 9.29 28.31 -9.28
N PHE A 160 8.15 28.96 -9.50
CA PHE A 160 6.95 28.26 -9.96
C PHE A 160 7.02 27.94 -11.46
N PRO A 161 6.34 26.87 -11.92
CA PRO A 161 6.16 26.58 -13.35
C PRO A 161 5.54 27.77 -14.10
N SER A 162 5.93 27.98 -15.36
CA SER A 162 5.40 29.04 -16.23
C SER A 162 3.89 29.02 -16.29
N ASP A 163 3.30 27.85 -16.51
CA ASP A 163 1.86 27.69 -16.75
C ASP A 163 1.05 28.05 -15.50
N LEU A 164 1.57 27.74 -14.31
CA LEU A 164 0.96 28.13 -13.04
C LEU A 164 1.09 29.65 -12.82
N LYS A 165 2.23 30.25 -13.16
CA LYS A 165 2.42 31.71 -13.10
C LYS A 165 1.43 32.40 -14.04
N GLU A 166 1.29 31.93 -15.27
CA GLU A 166 0.36 32.47 -16.26
C GLU A 166 -1.10 32.34 -15.80
N ALA A 167 -1.49 31.16 -15.28
CA ALA A 167 -2.84 30.95 -14.76
C ALA A 167 -3.18 31.87 -13.58
N ILE A 168 -2.25 32.06 -12.64
CA ILE A 168 -2.46 32.94 -11.49
C ILE A 168 -2.43 34.42 -11.90
N GLN A 169 -1.54 34.83 -12.80
CA GLN A 169 -1.53 36.20 -13.34
C GLN A 169 -2.80 36.51 -14.16
N PHE A 170 -3.31 35.53 -14.89
CA PHE A 170 -4.58 35.66 -15.60
C PHE A 170 -5.75 35.79 -14.62
N ALA A 171 -5.77 34.95 -13.57
CA ALA A 171 -6.79 35.02 -12.52
C ALA A 171 -6.72 36.32 -11.71
N SER A 172 -5.52 36.86 -11.41
CA SER A 172 -5.36 38.12 -10.67
C SER A 172 -5.86 39.32 -11.47
N LYS A 173 -5.65 39.33 -12.78
CA LYS A 173 -6.18 40.36 -13.69
C LYS A 173 -7.69 40.26 -13.91
N ASN A 174 -8.26 39.06 -13.80
CA ASN A 174 -9.66 38.77 -14.08
C ASN A 174 -10.40 38.23 -12.85
N THR A 175 -10.28 38.89 -11.70
CA THR A 175 -10.86 38.38 -10.43
C THR A 175 -12.38 38.20 -10.43
N GLU A 176 -13.11 38.81 -11.38
CA GLU A 176 -14.55 38.62 -11.57
C GLU A 176 -14.88 37.30 -12.30
N ASP A 177 -13.92 36.74 -13.05
CA ASP A 177 -14.05 35.43 -13.68
C ASP A 177 -13.77 34.32 -12.66
N THR A 178 -14.84 33.85 -12.03
CA THR A 178 -14.80 32.77 -11.04
C THR A 178 -14.18 31.49 -11.60
N SER A 179 -14.33 31.22 -12.91
CA SER A 179 -13.77 30.02 -13.55
C SER A 179 -12.24 30.09 -13.62
N ALA A 180 -11.71 31.25 -14.04
CA ALA A 180 -10.26 31.49 -14.08
C ALA A 180 -9.63 31.34 -12.69
N VAL A 181 -10.26 31.92 -11.68
CA VAL A 181 -9.83 31.85 -10.28
C VAL A 181 -9.87 30.42 -9.74
N GLU A 182 -10.93 29.66 -10.01
CA GLU A 182 -11.03 28.26 -9.58
C GLU A 182 -10.02 27.35 -10.29
N SER A 183 -9.76 27.60 -11.57
CA SER A 183 -8.72 26.90 -12.33
C SER A 183 -7.33 27.16 -11.73
N ALA A 184 -6.99 28.42 -11.45
CA ALA A 184 -5.71 28.78 -10.84
C ALA A 184 -5.53 28.14 -9.44
N TRP A 185 -6.57 28.15 -8.60
CA TRP A 185 -6.54 27.46 -7.30
C TRP A 185 -6.39 25.95 -7.42
N SER A 186 -7.02 25.35 -8.41
CA SER A 186 -6.91 23.91 -8.67
C SER A 186 -5.48 23.56 -9.08
N MET A 187 -4.88 24.33 -9.99
CA MET A 187 -3.48 24.15 -10.39
C MET A 187 -2.52 24.36 -9.20
N LEU A 188 -2.76 25.36 -8.36
CA LEU A 188 -1.94 25.61 -7.17
C LEU A 188 -2.06 24.47 -6.15
N THR A 189 -3.26 23.91 -5.97
CA THR A 189 -3.50 22.75 -5.10
C THR A 189 -2.75 21.53 -5.61
N VAL A 190 -2.88 21.23 -6.90
CA VAL A 190 -2.15 20.13 -7.56
C VAL A 190 -0.63 20.32 -7.42
N TYR A 191 -0.14 21.56 -7.58
CA TYR A 191 1.28 21.86 -7.38
C TYR A 191 1.74 21.68 -5.93
N ALA A 192 0.95 22.13 -4.95
CA ALA A 192 1.28 21.95 -3.54
C ALA A 192 1.30 20.46 -3.15
N GLU A 193 0.32 19.69 -3.63
CA GLU A 193 0.27 18.24 -3.45
C GLU A 193 1.45 17.54 -4.14
N SER A 194 1.86 18.01 -5.33
CA SER A 194 3.01 17.45 -6.04
C SER A 194 4.34 17.74 -5.32
N GLN A 195 4.50 18.91 -4.70
CA GLN A 195 5.67 19.22 -3.86
C GLN A 195 5.69 18.35 -2.59
N ASN A 196 4.54 18.13 -1.97
CA ASN A 196 4.43 17.23 -0.82
C ASN A 196 4.78 15.79 -1.22
N LEU A 197 4.29 15.31 -2.36
CA LEU A 197 4.64 14.01 -2.90
C LEU A 197 6.15 13.85 -3.10
N LYS A 198 6.83 14.88 -3.63
CA LYS A 198 8.29 14.87 -3.78
C LYS A 198 9.01 14.70 -2.45
N VAL A 199 8.62 15.44 -1.42
CA VAL A 199 9.21 15.33 -0.07
C VAL A 199 9.01 13.92 0.48
N GLN A 200 7.78 13.41 0.42
CA GLN A 200 7.46 12.06 0.89
C GLN A 200 8.23 10.98 0.12
N LEU A 201 8.39 11.15 -1.19
CA LEU A 201 9.15 10.20 -2.03
C LEU A 201 10.64 10.21 -1.65
N HIS A 202 11.23 11.37 -1.39
CA HIS A 202 12.62 11.47 -0.94
C HIS A 202 12.83 10.84 0.44
N GLU A 203 11.92 11.07 1.38
CA GLU A 203 11.96 10.45 2.71
C GLU A 203 11.83 8.93 2.62
N LEU A 204 10.87 8.45 1.83
CA LEU A 204 10.67 7.03 1.59
C LEU A 204 11.90 6.38 0.93
N VAL A 205 12.48 7.01 -0.08
CA VAL A 205 13.71 6.52 -0.72
C VAL A 205 14.88 6.47 0.27
N LYS A 206 15.00 7.47 1.15
CA LYS A 206 16.01 7.48 2.21
C LYS A 206 15.79 6.30 3.17
N GLU A 207 14.56 6.05 3.60
CA GLU A 207 14.22 4.90 4.44
C GLU A 207 14.55 3.57 3.73
N CYS A 208 14.14 3.41 2.47
CA CYS A 208 14.46 2.24 1.66
C CYS A 208 15.97 2.01 1.54
N LYS A 209 16.76 3.07 1.34
CA LYS A 209 18.24 3.02 1.30
C LYS A 209 18.89 2.64 2.63
N ILE A 210 18.22 2.92 3.76
CA ILE A 210 18.67 2.47 5.09
C ILE A 210 18.30 0.98 5.27
N ARG A 211 17.06 0.62 4.95
CA ARG A 211 16.51 -0.74 5.12
C ARG A 211 17.19 -1.78 4.23
N ILE A 212 17.54 -1.42 3.00
CA ILE A 212 18.29 -2.30 2.08
C ILE A 212 19.67 -2.69 2.62
N LYS A 213 20.25 -1.86 3.51
CA LYS A 213 21.53 -2.11 4.18
C LYS A 213 21.36 -2.73 5.56
N SER A 214 20.14 -2.79 6.09
CA SER A 214 19.85 -3.32 7.42
C SER A 214 19.68 -4.83 7.38
N LEU A 215 20.14 -5.52 8.42
CA LEU A 215 20.02 -6.97 8.59
C LEU A 215 18.57 -7.45 8.69
N GLU A 216 17.68 -6.62 9.23
CA GLU A 216 16.23 -6.90 9.24
C GLU A 216 15.68 -7.04 7.80
N GLY A 217 16.43 -6.48 6.84
CA GLY A 217 16.13 -6.27 5.44
C GLY A 217 14.83 -5.51 5.21
N ILE A 218 14.23 -5.75 4.05
CA ILE A 218 13.22 -4.84 3.51
C ILE A 218 11.82 -5.38 3.82
N PRO A 219 11.02 -4.63 4.57
CA PRO A 219 9.60 -4.90 4.67
C PRO A 219 8.91 -4.79 3.31
N GLU A 220 8.07 -5.77 2.99
CA GLU A 220 7.29 -5.87 1.75
C GLU A 220 6.49 -4.59 1.44
N TYR A 221 5.99 -3.93 2.49
CA TYR A 221 5.18 -2.72 2.35
C TYR A 221 5.94 -1.53 1.79
N LEU A 222 7.24 -1.39 2.08
CA LEU A 222 8.05 -0.29 1.57
C LEU A 222 8.22 -0.41 0.05
N VAL A 223 8.30 -1.64 -0.47
CA VAL A 223 8.35 -1.87 -1.93
C VAL A 223 7.04 -1.44 -2.58
N VAL A 224 5.91 -1.83 -1.99
CA VAL A 224 4.58 -1.49 -2.51
C VAL A 224 4.32 0.02 -2.43
N GLU A 225 4.69 0.65 -1.32
CA GLU A 225 4.53 2.10 -1.14
C GLU A 225 5.42 2.90 -2.10
N LEU A 226 6.69 2.48 -2.26
CA LEU A 226 7.61 3.12 -3.19
C LEU A 226 7.12 3.00 -4.63
N ASP A 227 6.64 1.81 -5.03
CA ASP A 227 6.08 1.58 -6.36
C ASP A 227 4.84 2.45 -6.61
N ALA A 228 3.95 2.56 -5.63
CA ALA A 228 2.76 3.42 -5.71
C ALA A 228 3.14 4.91 -5.86
N LYS A 229 4.03 5.43 -4.99
CA LYS A 229 4.45 6.84 -5.08
C LYS A 229 5.23 7.14 -6.37
N LEU A 230 6.05 6.20 -6.86
CA LEU A 230 6.73 6.33 -8.15
C LEU A 230 5.76 6.40 -9.32
N HIS A 231 4.70 5.58 -9.28
CA HIS A 231 3.67 5.64 -10.30
C HIS A 231 2.98 7.00 -10.31
N VAL A 232 2.56 7.51 -9.15
CA VAL A 232 1.94 8.85 -9.04
C VAL A 232 2.90 9.95 -9.50
N ALA A 233 4.18 9.89 -9.12
CA ALA A 233 5.19 10.86 -9.54
C ALA A 233 5.39 10.87 -11.07
N ARG A 234 5.41 9.70 -11.73
CA ARG A 234 5.48 9.58 -13.19
C ARG A 234 4.27 10.16 -13.91
N MET A 235 3.09 10.03 -13.31
CA MET A 235 1.84 10.56 -13.84
C MET A 235 1.66 12.06 -13.54
N THR A 236 2.53 12.66 -12.71
CA THR A 236 2.44 14.05 -12.23
C THR A 236 3.69 14.84 -12.65
N PRO A 237 3.72 15.42 -13.87
CA PRO A 237 4.88 16.17 -14.36
C PRO A 237 5.34 17.31 -13.45
N SER A 238 4.41 17.90 -12.68
CA SER A 238 4.66 18.99 -11.73
C SER A 238 5.29 18.55 -10.40
N CYS A 239 5.53 17.26 -10.19
CA CYS A 239 6.18 16.72 -9.00
C CYS A 239 7.60 17.27 -8.79
N GLY A 240 8.25 17.75 -9.85
CA GLY A 240 9.60 18.32 -9.78
C GLY A 240 10.68 17.30 -9.43
N VAL A 241 10.37 16.00 -9.53
CA VAL A 241 11.34 14.90 -9.48
C VAL A 241 11.86 14.72 -10.90
N THR A 242 13.18 14.72 -11.06
CA THR A 242 13.80 14.63 -12.38
C THR A 242 13.64 13.22 -12.97
N GLY A 243 13.75 13.10 -14.29
CA GLY A 243 13.75 11.78 -14.93
C GLY A 243 14.86 10.87 -14.38
N THR A 244 16.04 11.43 -14.09
CA THR A 244 17.15 10.68 -13.49
C THR A 244 16.84 10.20 -12.07
N GLU A 245 16.20 11.03 -11.24
CA GLU A 245 15.74 10.62 -9.89
C GLU A 245 14.71 9.48 -9.98
N LEU A 246 13.75 9.55 -10.92
CA LEU A 246 12.77 8.49 -11.12
C LEU A 246 13.41 7.17 -11.54
N ASP A 247 14.43 7.21 -12.39
CA ASP A 247 15.17 6.02 -12.82
C ASP A 247 15.99 5.43 -11.67
N GLU A 248 16.65 6.27 -10.88
CA GLU A 248 17.35 5.84 -9.66
C GLU A 248 16.40 5.15 -8.68
N TYR A 249 15.22 5.73 -8.44
CA TYR A 249 14.25 5.16 -7.51
C TYR A 249 13.62 3.86 -8.05
N ALA A 250 13.41 3.77 -9.36
CA ALA A 250 12.97 2.54 -10.00
C ALA A 250 14.02 1.42 -9.89
N ASN A 251 15.30 1.76 -10.01
CA ASN A 251 16.41 0.82 -9.81
C ASN A 251 16.50 0.37 -8.34
N LEU A 252 16.31 1.29 -7.39
CA LEU A 252 16.21 0.95 -5.97
C LEU A 252 15.05 -0.04 -5.73
N ARG A 253 13.86 0.25 -6.26
CA ARG A 253 12.69 -0.65 -6.15
C ARG A 253 12.97 -2.04 -6.73
N LYS A 254 13.61 -2.15 -7.90
CA LYS A 254 14.03 -3.44 -8.47
C LYS A 254 15.01 -4.18 -7.57
N SER A 255 15.98 -3.48 -7.00
CA SER A 255 16.95 -4.06 -6.07
C SER A 255 16.25 -4.59 -4.82
N MET A 256 15.31 -3.82 -4.25
CA MET A 256 14.50 -4.24 -3.10
C MET A 256 13.69 -5.52 -3.40
N GLN A 257 13.05 -5.55 -4.57
CA GLN A 257 12.25 -6.71 -5.00
C GLN A 257 13.12 -7.96 -5.18
N LYS A 258 14.31 -7.81 -5.79
CA LYS A 258 15.26 -8.92 -5.94
C LYS A 258 15.72 -9.45 -4.58
N GLN A 259 15.98 -8.58 -3.60
CA GLN A 259 16.32 -9.03 -2.23
C GLN A 259 15.18 -9.82 -1.58
N MET A 260 13.92 -9.43 -1.78
CA MET A 260 12.77 -10.19 -1.29
C MET A 260 12.65 -11.57 -1.95
N GLU A 261 12.82 -11.65 -3.28
CA GLU A 261 12.78 -12.90 -4.04
C GLU A 261 13.87 -13.88 -3.56
N VAL A 262 15.10 -13.39 -3.36
CA VAL A 262 16.20 -14.20 -2.81
C VAL A 262 15.87 -14.71 -1.41
N ARG A 263 15.28 -13.88 -0.54
CA ARG A 263 14.86 -14.29 0.81
C ARG A 263 13.76 -15.34 0.80
N GLU A 264 12.81 -15.22 -0.11
CA GLU A 264 11.75 -16.22 -0.29
C GLU A 264 12.33 -17.54 -0.78
N LYS A 265 13.24 -17.51 -1.77
CA LYS A 265 13.98 -18.69 -2.23
C LYS A 265 14.77 -19.38 -1.11
N LEU A 266 15.53 -18.62 -0.30
CA LEU A 266 16.26 -19.15 0.85
C LEU A 266 15.32 -19.82 1.85
N ARG A 267 14.19 -19.17 2.16
CA ARG A 267 13.17 -19.72 3.08
C ARG A 267 12.55 -21.01 2.55
N ASP A 268 12.26 -21.06 1.26
CA ASP A 268 11.68 -22.23 0.60
C ASP A 268 12.67 -23.39 0.52
N ALA A 269 13.94 -23.12 0.19
CA ALA A 269 15.02 -24.10 0.21
C ALA A 269 15.20 -24.70 1.60
N TYR A 270 15.26 -23.84 2.62
CA TYR A 270 15.35 -24.25 4.01
C TYR A 270 14.17 -25.14 4.43
N LYS A 271 12.93 -24.72 4.13
CA LYS A 271 11.73 -25.46 4.47
C LYS A 271 11.68 -26.84 3.80
N LYS A 272 12.20 -26.95 2.57
CA LYS A 272 12.28 -28.20 1.80
C LYS A 272 13.48 -29.06 2.17
N LYS A 273 14.45 -28.52 2.93
CA LYS A 273 15.78 -29.13 3.14
C LYS A 273 16.48 -29.45 1.81
N ASP A 274 16.30 -28.58 0.83
CA ASP A 274 16.85 -28.73 -0.53
C ASP A 274 18.17 -27.95 -0.62
N ILE A 275 19.28 -28.70 -0.58
CA ILE A 275 20.64 -28.13 -0.52
C ILE A 275 21.03 -27.50 -1.86
N GLU A 276 20.60 -28.05 -3.00
CA GLU A 276 20.89 -27.46 -4.32
C GLU A 276 20.21 -26.09 -4.45
N LEU A 277 18.92 -26.02 -4.07
CA LEU A 277 18.19 -24.75 -4.07
C LEU A 277 18.79 -23.74 -3.07
N LEU A 278 19.34 -24.22 -1.95
CA LEU A 278 19.98 -23.37 -0.95
C LEU A 278 21.28 -22.77 -1.50
N HIS A 279 22.13 -23.57 -2.17
CA HIS A 279 23.34 -23.07 -2.82
C HIS A 279 23.02 -22.06 -3.93
N GLU A 280 22.03 -22.34 -4.79
CA GLU A 280 21.60 -21.40 -5.83
C GLU A 280 21.15 -20.06 -5.23
N ALA A 281 20.37 -20.11 -4.14
CA ALA A 281 19.88 -18.91 -3.48
C ALA A 281 21.00 -18.11 -2.77
N VAL A 282 22.02 -18.79 -2.22
CA VAL A 282 23.22 -18.16 -1.62
C VAL A 282 24.10 -17.52 -2.71
N ASP A 283 24.28 -18.18 -3.85
CA ASP A 283 25.01 -17.62 -4.99
C ASP A 283 24.31 -16.37 -5.54
N GLU A 284 22.98 -16.42 -5.66
CA GLU A 284 22.18 -15.26 -6.07
C GLU A 284 22.28 -14.11 -5.06
N ALA A 285 22.25 -14.41 -3.75
CA ALA A 285 22.46 -13.43 -2.69
C ALA A 285 23.84 -12.77 -2.77
N SER A 286 24.89 -13.55 -3.03
CA SER A 286 26.26 -13.07 -3.19
C SER A 286 26.40 -12.14 -4.39
N SER A 287 25.72 -12.46 -5.51
CA SER A 287 25.72 -11.64 -6.73
C SER A 287 25.01 -10.28 -6.56
N THR A 288 24.10 -10.15 -5.59
CA THR A 288 23.29 -8.95 -5.40
C THR A 288 23.97 -7.88 -4.54
N ASN A 289 25.25 -8.08 -4.19
CA ASN A 289 26.01 -7.24 -3.25
C ASN A 289 25.20 -6.97 -1.97
N ASN A 290 24.41 -7.98 -1.59
CA ASN A 290 23.41 -7.88 -0.55
C ASN A 290 24.15 -8.03 0.78
N SER A 291 24.26 -6.94 1.53
CA SER A 291 24.83 -6.97 2.89
C SER A 291 24.08 -7.92 3.83
N ASN A 292 22.92 -8.44 3.41
CA ASN A 292 22.13 -9.44 4.13
C ASN A 292 22.67 -10.88 3.98
N LEU A 293 23.95 -11.05 3.61
CA LEU A 293 24.70 -12.30 3.70
C LEU A 293 24.71 -12.91 5.11
N GLU A 294 24.26 -12.20 6.15
CA GLU A 294 24.10 -12.77 7.50
C GLU A 294 22.98 -13.85 7.56
N ASP A 295 21.91 -13.69 6.78
CA ASP A 295 20.91 -14.76 6.58
C ASP A 295 21.51 -15.95 5.83
N CYS A 296 22.50 -15.71 4.95
CA CYS A 296 23.28 -16.74 4.28
C CYS A 296 24.34 -17.37 5.20
N LYS A 297 24.91 -16.64 6.17
CA LYS A 297 25.77 -17.23 7.21
C LYS A 297 24.98 -18.22 8.07
N ASN A 298 23.74 -17.88 8.42
CA ASN A 298 22.84 -18.85 9.05
C ASN A 298 22.54 -20.03 8.13
N ALA A 299 22.45 -19.83 6.81
CA ALA A 299 22.31 -20.92 5.85
C ALA A 299 23.57 -21.79 5.76
N GLU A 300 24.78 -21.23 5.79
CA GLU A 300 26.05 -21.97 5.88
C GLU A 300 26.19 -22.69 7.22
N GLU A 301 25.82 -22.05 8.34
CA GLU A 301 25.75 -22.69 9.66
C GLU A 301 24.73 -23.83 9.65
N LEU A 302 23.57 -23.67 9.01
CA LEU A 302 22.58 -24.73 8.81
C LEU A 302 23.06 -25.83 7.87
N ILE A 303 23.84 -25.51 6.82
CA ILE A 303 24.54 -26.49 5.98
C ILE A 303 25.54 -27.30 6.82
N ASN A 304 26.23 -26.65 7.76
CA ASN A 304 27.17 -27.29 8.67
C ASN A 304 26.49 -28.08 9.80
N GLU A 305 25.26 -27.72 10.19
CA GLU A 305 24.42 -28.45 11.14
C GLU A 305 23.64 -29.62 10.51
N LEU A 306 23.47 -29.63 9.19
CA LEU A 306 22.91 -30.76 8.47
C LEU A 306 23.84 -31.98 8.63
N ASP A 307 23.25 -33.13 8.97
CA ASP A 307 23.96 -34.36 9.36
C ASP A 307 25.10 -34.69 8.37
N PRO A 308 26.35 -34.87 8.85
CA PRO A 308 27.48 -35.28 8.01
C PRO A 308 27.20 -36.50 7.12
N SER A 309 26.27 -37.38 7.51
CA SER A 309 25.84 -38.51 6.69
C SER A 309 25.10 -38.08 5.41
N ILE A 310 24.34 -36.99 5.45
CA ILE A 310 23.64 -36.42 4.29
C ILE A 310 24.67 -35.79 3.35
N ILE A 311 25.63 -35.05 3.90
CA ILE A 311 26.76 -34.48 3.15
C ILE A 311 27.57 -35.59 2.47
N SER A 312 27.83 -36.70 3.17
CA SER A 312 28.60 -37.84 2.66
C SER A 312 27.84 -38.64 1.57
N GLN A 313 26.52 -38.79 1.69
CA GLN A 313 25.68 -39.42 0.65
C GLN A 313 25.60 -38.60 -0.65
N MET A 314 25.67 -37.27 -0.55
CA MET A 314 25.65 -36.40 -1.74
C MET A 314 26.96 -36.44 -2.54
N PHE A 315 28.11 -36.47 -1.86
CA PHE A 315 29.41 -36.57 -2.54
C PHE A 315 29.70 -37.96 -3.11
N THR A 316 29.10 -39.02 -2.56
CA THR A 316 29.21 -40.37 -3.11
C THR A 316 28.29 -40.62 -4.30
N GLY A 317 27.17 -39.89 -4.43
CA GLY A 317 26.26 -39.97 -5.58
C GLY A 317 26.72 -39.20 -6.83
N LEU A 318 27.45 -38.09 -6.67
CA LEU A 318 27.88 -37.23 -7.80
C LEU A 318 29.15 -37.71 -8.53
N PHE A 319 29.94 -38.59 -7.90
CA PHE A 319 31.15 -39.18 -8.51
C PHE A 319 31.12 -40.71 -8.59
N GLY A 320 30.03 -41.34 -8.16
CA GLY A 320 29.84 -42.79 -8.20
C GLY A 320 29.24 -43.27 -9.51
N SER A 321 30.05 -43.34 -10.57
CA SER A 321 29.76 -44.26 -11.68
C SER A 321 30.03 -45.70 -11.23
N SER A 322 29.18 -46.26 -10.37
CA SER A 322 29.10 -47.71 -10.20
C SER A 322 28.03 -48.24 -11.14
N GLU A 323 28.45 -49.10 -12.08
CA GLU A 323 27.57 -49.86 -12.97
C GLU A 323 26.37 -50.45 -12.20
N PRO A 324 25.18 -50.46 -12.81
CA PRO A 324 24.00 -51.04 -12.17
C PRO A 324 24.20 -52.55 -11.99
N GLU A 325 24.20 -53.02 -10.74
CA GLU A 325 24.15 -54.45 -10.42
C GLU A 325 22.91 -55.09 -11.08
N PRO A 326 23.06 -56.29 -11.67
CA PRO A 326 21.98 -56.98 -12.35
C PRO A 326 20.88 -57.36 -11.34
N LYS A 327 19.65 -56.94 -11.64
CA LYS A 327 18.45 -57.29 -10.85
C LYS A 327 18.31 -58.83 -10.75
N PRO A 328 18.12 -59.40 -9.56
CA PRO A 328 17.78 -60.82 -9.43
C PRO A 328 16.39 -61.08 -10.03
N GLU A 329 16.28 -62.18 -10.78
CA GLU A 329 15.03 -62.66 -11.38
C GLU A 329 13.94 -62.89 -10.32
N PRO A 330 12.68 -62.57 -10.62
CA PRO A 330 11.59 -62.77 -9.67
C PRO A 330 11.32 -64.27 -9.45
N GLU A 331 11.47 -64.68 -8.19
CA GLU A 331 11.21 -66.02 -7.70
C GLU A 331 9.71 -66.37 -7.88
N LYS A 332 9.43 -67.45 -8.62
CA LYS A 332 8.07 -67.93 -8.88
C LYS A 332 7.43 -68.44 -7.59
N VAL A 333 6.54 -67.65 -6.99
CA VAL A 333 5.69 -68.05 -5.86
C VAL A 333 4.75 -69.17 -6.32
N ARG A 334 4.98 -70.40 -5.82
CA ARG A 334 4.04 -71.52 -5.91
C ARG A 334 2.92 -71.31 -4.89
N LEU A 335 1.70 -71.08 -5.36
CA LEU A 335 0.49 -71.13 -4.55
C LEU A 335 0.07 -72.59 -4.31
N SER A 336 0.29 -73.10 -3.09
CA SER A 336 -0.34 -74.32 -2.61
C SER A 336 -1.57 -73.97 -1.75
N SER A 337 -2.72 -74.46 -2.23
CA SER A 337 -3.97 -74.78 -1.54
C SER A 337 -4.11 -74.45 -0.05
N TRP A 338 -5.13 -73.66 0.28
CA TRP A 338 -5.80 -73.72 1.58
C TRP A 338 -7.23 -74.22 1.34
N ARG A 339 -7.53 -75.42 1.87
CA ARG A 339 -8.87 -75.82 2.31
C ARG A 339 -8.98 -75.43 3.78
N ILE A 340 -10.07 -74.77 4.18
CA ILE A 340 -11.10 -75.25 5.11
C ILE A 340 -12.38 -74.50 4.73
#